data_AF-A0A951JNU4-F1
#
_entry.id   AF-A0A951JNU4-F1
#
_cell.length_a   1.000
_cell.length_b   1.000
_cell.length_c   1.000
_cell.angle_alpha   90.00
_cell.angle_beta   90.00
_cell.angle_gamma   90.00
#
_symmetry.space_group_name_H-M   'P 1'
#
loop_
_entity.id
_entity.type
_entity.pdbx_description
1 polymer ?
#
loop_
_entity_poly.entity_id
_entity_poly.type
_entity_poly.pdbx_seq_one_letter_code
_entity_poly.pdbx_strand_id
1 'polypeptide(L)'
;MRSPGRFLLFVVLVIVGVKLSEQAYALVAFRDERVQARELRTQLLSAGAELVDARLEADSLRRVIAAEDERLERELRVVQRFHRQARRGPMTAEDFAAYGQKLERYNLNVVSRNAVLRRLEALHQRQHAAVTRYNLLADSLHALAVKMGQPYYQVPTALEAAAEARERERDGVME
;
A
#
# COMPACT_ATOMS: atom_id res chain seq x y z
N MET A 1 -25.00 -43.40 -47.87
CA MET A 1 -24.31 -43.15 -46.58
C MET A 1 -24.11 -41.65 -46.43
N ARG A 2 -24.73 -41.00 -45.43
CA ARG A 2 -24.56 -39.55 -45.19
C ARG A 2 -23.14 -39.28 -44.69
N SER A 3 -22.45 -38.31 -45.28
CA SER A 3 -21.04 -38.02 -44.99
C SER A 3 -20.87 -37.64 -43.51
N PRO A 4 -20.02 -38.37 -42.74
CA PRO A 4 -19.79 -38.09 -41.32
C PRO A 4 -19.19 -36.70 -41.09
N GLY A 5 -18.47 -36.14 -42.08
CA GLY A 5 -17.91 -34.79 -42.02
C GLY A 5 -18.96 -33.67 -42.00
N ARG A 6 -20.09 -33.84 -42.71
CA ARG A 6 -21.19 -32.85 -42.68
C ARG A 6 -21.93 -32.84 -41.34
N PHE A 7 -22.09 -34.01 -40.74
CA PHE A 7 -22.67 -34.15 -39.41
C PHE A 7 -21.76 -33.51 -38.34
N LEU A 8 -20.45 -33.76 -38.41
CA LEU A 8 -19.49 -33.18 -37.47
C LEU A 8 -19.41 -31.66 -37.59
N LEU A 9 -19.41 -31.12 -38.82
CA LEU A 9 -19.45 -29.68 -39.08
C LEU A 9 -20.73 -29.04 -38.52
N PHE A 10 -21.88 -29.70 -38.71
CA PHE A 10 -23.16 -29.25 -38.17
C PHE A 10 -23.14 -29.22 -36.63
N VAL A 11 -22.65 -30.28 -35.98
CA VAL A 11 -22.52 -30.33 -34.52
C VAL A 11 -21.61 -29.23 -33.98
N VAL A 12 -20.47 -28.98 -34.64
CA VAL A 12 -19.57 -27.87 -34.26
C VAL A 12 -20.26 -26.52 -34.42
N LEU A 13 -20.96 -26.28 -35.53
CA LEU A 13 -21.71 -25.04 -35.76
C LEU A 13 -22.80 -24.82 -34.70
N VAL A 14 -23.50 -25.89 -34.29
CA VAL A 14 -24.51 -25.83 -33.23
C VAL A 14 -23.87 -25.49 -31.89
N ILE A 15 -22.76 -26.14 -31.52
CA ILE A 15 -22.04 -25.85 -30.27
C ILE A 15 -21.55 -24.40 -30.25
N VAL A 16 -20.96 -23.92 -31.35
CA VAL A 16 -20.50 -22.53 -31.49
C VAL A 16 -21.68 -21.56 -31.41
N GLY A 17 -22.80 -21.86 -32.08
CA GLY A 17 -24.02 -21.05 -32.04
C GLY A 17 -24.58 -20.92 -30.63
N VAL A 18 -24.73 -22.04 -29.90
CA VAL A 18 -25.18 -22.04 -28.50
C VAL A 18 -24.23 -21.24 -27.62
N LYS A 19 -22.91 -21.39 -27.79
CA LYS A 19 -21.92 -20.63 -27.02
C LYS A 19 -21.96 -19.13 -27.29
N LEU A 20 -22.16 -18.72 -28.55
CA LEU A 20 -22.32 -17.32 -28.92
C LEU A 20 -23.62 -16.74 -28.34
N SER A 21 -24.72 -17.49 -28.35
CA SER A 21 -25.98 -17.08 -27.74
C SER A 21 -25.88 -16.95 -26.21
N GLU A 22 -25.22 -17.88 -25.53
CA GLU A 22 -24.93 -17.79 -24.08
C GLU A 22 -24.11 -16.53 -23.77
N GLN A 23 -23.07 -16.24 -24.56
CA GLN A 23 -22.24 -15.04 -24.40
C GLN A 23 -23.02 -13.75 -24.66
N ALA A 24 -23.83 -13.69 -25.72
CA ALA A 24 -24.66 -12.54 -26.04
C ALA A 24 -25.71 -12.27 -24.95
N TYR A 25 -26.33 -13.33 -24.41
CA TYR A 25 -27.25 -13.22 -23.29
C TYR A 25 -26.56 -12.69 -22.04
N ALA A 26 -25.40 -13.27 -21.67
CA ALA A 26 -24.61 -12.81 -20.53
C ALA A 26 -24.16 -11.34 -20.68
N LEU A 27 -23.94 -10.88 -21.91
CA LEU A 27 -23.55 -9.49 -22.18
C LEU A 27 -24.66 -8.49 -21.87
N VAL A 28 -25.91 -8.87 -22.14
CA VAL A 28 -27.09 -8.04 -21.83
C VAL A 28 -27.53 -8.20 -20.37
N ALA A 29 -27.49 -9.44 -19.86
CA ALA A 29 -27.96 -9.78 -18.51
C ALA A 29 -27.10 -9.16 -17.39
N PHE A 30 -25.81 -8.92 -17.62
CA PHE A 30 -24.88 -8.41 -16.61
C PHE A 30 -24.36 -6.99 -16.90
N ARG A 31 -25.16 -6.16 -17.59
CA ARG A 31 -24.74 -4.80 -17.94
C ARG A 31 -24.42 -3.95 -16.70
N ASP A 32 -25.29 -3.98 -15.71
CA ASP A 32 -25.14 -3.16 -14.50
C ASP A 32 -23.98 -3.67 -13.63
N GLU A 33 -23.81 -4.99 -13.52
CA GLU A 33 -22.66 -5.60 -12.85
C GLU A 33 -21.34 -5.20 -13.50
N ARG A 34 -21.27 -5.05 -14.84
CA ARG A 34 -20.04 -4.59 -15.50
C ARG A 34 -19.71 -3.13 -15.18
N VAL A 35 -20.72 -2.28 -15.02
CA VAL A 35 -20.52 -0.88 -14.58
C VAL A 35 -20.00 -0.86 -13.15
N GLN A 36 -20.64 -1.61 -12.25
CA GLN A 36 -20.20 -1.74 -10.86
C GLN A 36 -18.78 -2.31 -10.75
N ALA A 37 -18.45 -3.32 -11.56
CA ALA A 37 -17.10 -3.90 -11.59
C ALA A 37 -16.04 -2.87 -12.02
N ARG A 38 -16.36 -1.97 -12.96
CA ARG A 38 -15.47 -0.88 -13.35
C ARG A 38 -15.27 0.13 -12.23
N GLU A 39 -16.34 0.52 -11.54
CA GLU A 39 -16.27 1.43 -10.40
C GLU A 39 -15.45 0.83 -9.24
N LEU A 40 -15.75 -0.42 -8.86
CA LEU A 40 -14.99 -1.17 -7.86
C LEU A 40 -13.52 -1.29 -8.25
N ARG A 41 -13.22 -1.59 -9.52
CA ARG A 41 -11.84 -1.63 -10.01
C ARG A 41 -11.16 -0.29 -9.85
N THR A 42 -11.78 0.82 -10.27
CA THR A 42 -11.17 2.16 -10.13
C THR A 42 -10.87 2.51 -8.68
N GLN A 43 -11.78 2.17 -7.75
CA GLN A 43 -11.54 2.36 -6.32
C GLN A 43 -10.45 1.42 -5.76
N LEU A 44 -10.38 0.19 -6.27
CA LEU A 44 -9.34 -0.77 -5.90
C LEU A 44 -7.95 -0.27 -6.33
N LEU A 45 -7.84 0.32 -7.53
CA LEU A 45 -6.60 0.89 -8.05
C LEU A 45 -6.09 2.03 -7.15
N SER A 46 -6.96 2.96 -6.77
CA SER A 46 -6.56 4.06 -5.87
C SER A 46 -6.20 3.56 -4.48
N ALA A 47 -6.97 2.63 -3.90
CA ALA A 47 -6.64 2.02 -2.61
C ALA A 47 -5.31 1.25 -2.66
N GLY A 48 -5.01 0.58 -3.77
CA GLY A 48 -3.73 -0.10 -4.00
C GLY A 48 -2.56 0.88 -4.04
N ALA A 49 -2.71 2.00 -4.76
CA ALA A 49 -1.72 3.08 -4.78
C ALA A 49 -1.46 3.67 -3.39
N GLU A 50 -2.51 4.03 -2.65
CA GLU A 50 -2.41 4.55 -1.28
C GLU A 50 -1.65 3.58 -0.36
N LEU A 51 -1.90 2.26 -0.49
CA LEU A 51 -1.23 1.24 0.31
C LEU A 51 0.27 1.14 0.00
N VAL A 52 0.63 1.16 -1.29
CA VAL A 52 2.03 1.10 -1.72
C VAL A 52 2.77 2.35 -1.29
N ASP A 53 2.18 3.53 -1.46
CA ASP A 53 2.78 4.80 -1.08
C ASP A 53 2.98 4.89 0.44
N ALA A 54 1.99 4.47 1.24
CA ALA A 54 2.12 4.42 2.70
C ALA A 54 3.25 3.47 3.13
N ARG A 55 3.43 2.34 2.44
CA ARG A 55 4.51 1.39 2.72
C ARG A 55 5.89 1.97 2.38
N LEU A 56 6.01 2.64 1.23
CA LEU A 56 7.25 3.32 0.83
C LEU A 56 7.61 4.45 1.79
N GLU A 57 6.63 5.24 2.24
CA GLU A 57 6.83 6.28 3.25
C GLU A 57 7.28 5.65 4.59
N ALA A 58 6.71 4.51 4.99
CA ALA A 58 7.07 3.84 6.24
C ALA A 58 8.52 3.33 6.21
N ASP A 59 8.93 2.73 5.10
CA ASP A 59 10.30 2.25 4.92
C ASP A 59 11.30 3.42 4.88
N SER A 60 10.91 4.57 4.32
CA SER A 60 11.69 5.81 4.40
C SER A 60 11.83 6.31 5.84
N LEU A 61 10.73 6.39 6.59
CA LEU A 61 10.73 6.84 8.00
C LEU A 61 11.56 5.92 8.90
N ARG A 62 11.55 4.61 8.66
CA ARG A 62 12.40 3.66 9.40
C ARG A 62 13.88 3.98 9.25
N ARG A 63 14.33 4.39 8.07
CA ARG A 63 15.71 4.83 7.84
C ARG A 63 16.03 6.12 8.59
N VAL A 64 15.09 7.08 8.60
CA VAL A 64 15.22 8.33 9.37
C VAL A 64 15.33 8.04 10.87
N ILE A 65 14.50 7.14 11.40
CA ILE A 65 14.55 6.74 12.82
C ILE A 65 15.90 6.11 13.16
N ALA A 66 16.41 5.21 12.32
CA ALA A 66 17.72 4.61 12.54
C ALA A 66 18.83 5.67 12.61
N ALA A 67 18.81 6.66 11.71
CA ALA A 67 19.77 7.76 11.71
C ALA A 67 19.65 8.66 12.97
N GLU A 68 18.43 8.95 13.42
CA GLU A 68 18.17 9.70 14.66
C GLU A 68 18.60 8.91 15.91
N ASP A 69 18.34 7.60 15.94
CA ASP A 69 18.73 6.72 17.04
C ASP A 69 20.27 6.64 17.16
N GLU A 70 20.99 6.52 16.03
CA GLU A 70 22.46 6.60 16.02
C GLU A 70 22.98 7.96 16.53
N ARG A 71 22.32 9.05 16.15
CA ARG A 71 22.69 10.40 16.59
C ARG A 71 22.47 10.56 18.10
N LEU A 72 21.32 10.08 18.59
CA LEU A 72 20.99 10.07 20.01
C LEU A 72 21.99 9.25 20.82
N GLU A 73 22.42 8.10 20.31
CA GLU A 73 23.40 7.27 20.99
C GLU A 73 24.75 8.00 21.13
N ARG A 74 25.22 8.68 20.07
CA ARG A 74 26.44 9.49 20.10
C ARG A 74 26.36 10.61 21.14
N GLU A 75 25.24 11.34 21.16
CA GLU A 75 25.03 12.45 22.11
C GLU A 75 24.86 11.93 23.55
N LEU A 76 24.17 10.81 23.74
CA LEU A 76 24.02 10.17 25.05
C LEU A 76 25.39 9.79 25.65
N ARG A 77 26.32 9.26 24.84
CA ARG A 77 27.69 8.98 25.30
C ARG A 77 28.44 10.24 25.75
N VAL A 78 28.15 11.41 25.16
CA VAL A 78 28.71 12.70 25.59
C VAL A 78 28.15 13.07 26.96
N VAL A 79 26.82 13.07 27.10
CA VAL A 79 26.12 13.39 28.36
C VAL A 79 26.54 12.46 29.50
N GLN A 80 26.65 11.15 29.22
CA GLN A 80 27.10 10.15 30.19
C GLN A 80 28.55 10.36 30.69
N ARG A 81 29.42 11.06 29.94
CA ARG A 81 30.76 11.41 30.44
C ARG A 81 30.66 12.40 31.59
N PHE A 82 29.82 13.43 31.46
CA PHE A 82 29.59 14.40 32.53
C PHE A 82 28.95 13.74 33.76
N HIS A 83 27.98 12.85 33.58
CA HIS A 83 27.42 12.09 34.70
C HIS A 83 28.46 11.24 35.44
N ARG A 84 29.40 10.62 34.72
CA ARG A 84 30.50 9.87 35.34
C ARG A 84 31.48 10.77 36.07
N GLN A 85 31.76 11.96 35.53
CA GLN A 85 32.62 12.96 36.18
C GLN A 85 31.98 13.49 37.47
N ALA A 86 30.69 13.81 37.44
CA ALA A 86 29.94 14.26 38.63
C ALA A 86 29.95 13.25 39.79
N ARG A 87 30.06 11.94 39.48
CA ARG A 87 30.17 10.89 40.52
C ARG A 87 31.54 10.87 41.21
N ARG A 88 32.57 11.46 40.62
CA ARG A 88 33.94 11.48 41.17
C ARG A 88 34.22 12.70 42.03
N GLY A 89 33.33 13.68 42.06
CA GLY A 89 33.48 14.92 42.81
C GLY A 89 32.66 16.06 42.20
N PRO A 90 32.64 17.23 42.86
CA PRO A 90 31.94 18.40 42.35
C PRO A 90 32.48 18.83 40.99
N MET A 91 31.57 19.15 40.06
CA MET A 91 31.92 19.69 38.74
C MET A 91 32.31 21.16 38.86
N THR A 92 33.20 21.61 37.98
CA THR A 92 33.50 23.03 37.84
C THR A 92 32.31 23.77 37.21
N ALA A 93 32.25 25.10 37.39
CA ALA A 93 31.19 25.91 36.77
C ALA A 93 31.22 25.83 35.23
N GLU A 94 32.40 25.73 34.64
CA GLU A 94 32.60 25.58 33.19
C GLU A 94 32.08 24.22 32.70
N ASP A 95 32.41 23.13 33.39
CA ASP A 95 31.90 21.79 33.07
C ASP A 95 30.38 21.72 33.18
N PHE A 96 29.79 22.40 34.17
CA PHE A 96 28.36 22.44 34.35
C PHE A 96 27.65 23.20 33.23
N ALA A 97 28.19 24.35 32.80
CA ALA A 97 27.68 25.10 31.66
C ALA A 97 27.76 24.27 30.35
N ALA A 98 28.88 23.58 30.13
CA ALA A 98 29.04 22.68 28.99
C ALA A 98 28.04 21.51 29.04
N TYR A 99 27.86 20.89 30.21
CA TYR A 99 26.87 19.83 30.41
C TYR A 99 25.45 20.30 30.08
N GLY A 100 25.06 21.49 30.54
CA GLY A 100 23.76 22.09 30.23
C GLY A 100 23.51 22.21 28.72
N GLN A 101 24.48 22.74 27.97
CA GLN A 101 24.37 22.85 26.51
C GLN A 101 24.28 21.48 25.80
N LYS A 102 25.02 20.48 26.27
CA LYS A 102 24.97 19.12 25.70
C LYS A 102 23.65 18.43 26.02
N LEU A 103 23.12 18.62 27.22
CA LEU A 103 21.83 18.08 27.64
C LEU A 103 20.68 18.71 26.84
N GLU A 104 20.73 20.03 26.62
CA GLU A 104 19.76 20.73 25.77
C GLU A 104 19.77 20.17 24.35
N ARG A 105 20.95 20.02 23.74
CA ARG A 105 21.11 19.42 22.42
C ARG A 105 20.58 17.99 22.35
N TYR A 106 20.87 17.17 23.36
CA TYR A 106 20.35 15.82 23.47
C TYR A 106 18.81 15.83 23.52
N ASN A 107 18.22 16.69 24.35
CA ASN A 107 16.76 16.83 24.47
C ASN A 107 16.11 17.26 23.15
N LEU A 108 16.72 18.18 22.40
CA LEU A 108 16.23 18.58 21.07
C LEU A 108 16.21 17.40 20.09
N ASN A 109 17.25 16.55 20.10
CA ASN A 109 17.26 15.35 19.27
C ASN A 109 16.19 14.33 19.72
N VAL A 110 15.92 14.20 21.02
CA VAL A 110 14.84 13.34 21.53
C VAL A 110 13.48 13.83 21.04
N VAL A 111 13.25 15.14 21.06
CA VAL A 111 12.02 15.75 20.51
C VAL A 111 11.90 15.47 19.01
N SER A 112 12.97 15.65 18.25
CA SER A 112 13.01 15.36 16.81
C SER A 112 12.65 13.89 16.52
N ARG A 113 13.32 12.95 17.20
CA ARG A 113 13.07 11.51 17.06
C ARG A 113 11.63 11.13 17.41
N ASN A 114 11.07 11.71 18.47
CA ASN A 114 9.68 11.47 18.86
C ASN A 114 8.68 12.04 17.84
N ALA A 115 9.00 13.14 17.17
CA ALA A 115 8.17 13.66 16.08
C ALA A 115 8.12 12.69 14.89
N VAL A 116 9.26 12.08 14.54
CA VAL A 116 9.33 11.05 13.48
C VAL A 116 8.52 9.81 13.87
N LEU A 117 8.59 9.37 15.13
CA LEU A 117 7.78 8.25 15.62
C LEU A 117 6.28 8.50 15.54
N ARG A 118 5.80 9.67 15.96
CA ARG A 118 4.38 10.02 15.85
C ARG A 118 3.90 9.98 14.40
N ARG A 119 4.75 10.42 13.46
CA ARG A 119 4.46 10.32 12.02
C ARG A 119 4.36 8.86 11.57
N LEU A 120 5.26 7.99 12.04
CA LEU A 120 5.21 6.56 11.74
C LEU A 120 3.94 5.90 12.32
N GLU A 121 3.54 6.25 13.53
CA GLU A 121 2.30 5.75 14.15
C GLU A 121 1.06 6.16 13.34
N ALA A 122 0.97 7.44 12.95
CA ALA A 122 -0.12 7.92 12.08
C ALA A 122 -0.12 7.22 10.72
N LEU A 123 1.07 6.91 10.18
CA LEU A 123 1.21 6.20 8.93
C LEU A 123 0.78 4.73 9.04
N HIS A 124 1.08 4.05 10.15
CA HIS A 124 0.57 2.70 10.39
C HIS A 124 -0.96 2.66 10.43
N GLN A 125 -1.61 3.64 11.07
CA GLN A 125 -3.07 3.74 11.06
C GLN A 125 -3.63 3.90 9.64
N ARG A 126 -3.02 4.77 8.84
CA ARG A 126 -3.37 4.95 7.42
C ARG A 126 -3.17 3.66 6.62
N GLN A 127 -2.07 2.96 6.83
CA GLN A 127 -1.77 1.70 6.15
C GLN A 127 -2.81 0.62 6.50
N HIS A 128 -3.20 0.48 7.78
CA HIS A 128 -4.24 -0.46 8.19
C HIS A 128 -5.60 -0.15 7.56
N ALA A 129 -5.98 1.12 7.49
CA ALA A 129 -7.20 1.54 6.81
C ALA A 129 -7.16 1.22 5.32
N ALA A 130 -6.03 1.51 4.65
CA ALA A 130 -5.84 1.23 3.23
C ALA A 130 -5.88 -0.28 2.92
N VAL A 131 -5.20 -1.12 3.72
CA VAL A 131 -5.25 -2.59 3.61
C VAL A 131 -6.67 -3.10 3.76
N THR A 132 -7.40 -2.64 4.79
CA THR A 132 -8.78 -3.06 5.04
C THR A 132 -9.67 -2.71 3.86
N ARG A 133 -9.58 -1.45 3.37
CA ARG A 133 -10.34 -0.97 2.22
C ARG A 133 -10.01 -1.77 0.96
N TYR A 134 -8.73 -2.02 0.71
CA TYR A 134 -8.27 -2.80 -0.44
C TYR A 134 -8.86 -4.20 -0.45
N ASN A 135 -8.78 -4.91 0.68
CA ASN A 135 -9.29 -6.28 0.80
C ASN A 135 -10.80 -6.32 0.58
N LEU A 136 -11.57 -5.39 1.17
CA LEU A 136 -13.02 -5.32 0.97
C LEU A 136 -13.40 -5.08 -0.50
N LEU A 137 -12.66 -4.21 -1.20
CA LEU A 137 -12.88 -3.95 -2.62
C LEU A 137 -12.49 -5.16 -3.48
N ALA A 138 -11.39 -5.84 -3.14
CA ALA A 138 -10.93 -7.04 -3.81
C ALA A 138 -11.96 -8.18 -3.70
N ASP A 139 -12.46 -8.42 -2.49
CA ASP A 139 -13.49 -9.42 -2.21
C ASP A 139 -14.80 -9.09 -2.93
N SER A 140 -15.19 -7.82 -2.93
CA SER A 140 -16.40 -7.36 -3.63
C SER A 140 -16.29 -7.54 -5.14
N LEU A 141 -15.13 -7.22 -5.72
CA LEU A 141 -14.87 -7.39 -7.14
C LEU A 141 -14.85 -8.88 -7.52
N HIS A 142 -14.25 -9.72 -6.68
CA HIS A 142 -14.25 -11.17 -6.88
C HIS A 142 -15.66 -11.76 -6.79
N ALA A 143 -16.45 -11.39 -5.78
CA ALA A 143 -17.82 -11.85 -5.62
C ALA A 143 -18.70 -11.46 -6.82
N LEU A 144 -18.53 -10.23 -7.33
CA LEU A 144 -19.22 -9.75 -8.52
C LEU A 144 -18.80 -10.52 -9.78
N ALA A 145 -17.51 -10.82 -9.92
CA ALA A 145 -17.01 -11.63 -11.02
C ALA A 145 -17.55 -13.07 -11.00
N VAL A 146 -17.62 -13.70 -9.82
CA VAL A 146 -18.24 -15.02 -9.64
C VAL A 146 -19.72 -14.98 -10.05
N LYS A 147 -20.47 -13.94 -9.64
CA LYS A 147 -21.88 -13.75 -10.04
C LYS A 147 -22.06 -13.65 -11.57
N MET A 148 -21.10 -13.01 -12.26
CA MET A 148 -21.09 -12.89 -13.72
C MET A 148 -20.57 -14.15 -14.45
N GLY A 149 -20.28 -15.24 -13.73
CA GLY A 149 -19.76 -16.48 -14.32
C GLY A 149 -18.25 -16.43 -14.64
N GLN A 150 -17.50 -15.55 -13.99
CA GLN A 150 -16.04 -15.42 -14.12
C GLN A 150 -15.31 -15.78 -12.81
N PRO A 151 -15.33 -17.06 -12.38
CA PRO A 151 -14.75 -17.47 -11.09
C PRO A 151 -13.22 -17.35 -11.05
N TYR A 152 -12.56 -17.31 -12.21
CA TYR A 152 -11.11 -17.16 -12.33
C TYR A 152 -10.68 -15.71 -12.61
N TYR A 153 -11.55 -14.73 -12.36
CA TYR A 153 -11.18 -13.32 -12.51
C TYR A 153 -10.02 -12.98 -11.56
N GLN A 154 -8.90 -12.57 -12.14
CA GLN A 154 -7.73 -12.16 -11.40
C GLN A 154 -7.94 -10.73 -10.90
N VAL A 155 -8.18 -10.61 -9.59
CA VAL A 155 -8.12 -9.33 -8.90
C VAL A 155 -6.65 -8.93 -8.80
N PRO A 156 -6.28 -7.70 -9.22
CA PRO A 156 -4.89 -7.26 -9.16
C PRO A 156 -4.38 -7.31 -7.73
N THR A 157 -3.07 -7.48 -7.58
CA THR A 157 -2.38 -7.24 -6.30
C THR A 157 -2.24 -5.74 -6.05
N ALA A 158 -1.99 -5.32 -4.81
CA ALA A 158 -1.87 -3.90 -4.49
C ALA A 158 -0.74 -3.21 -5.28
N LEU A 159 0.33 -3.95 -5.60
CA LEU A 159 1.43 -3.45 -6.42
C LEU A 159 1.02 -3.24 -7.89
N GLU A 160 0.32 -4.22 -8.48
CA GLU A 160 -0.21 -4.11 -9.84
C GLU A 160 -1.26 -2.99 -9.94
N ALA A 161 -2.11 -2.88 -8.92
CA ALA A 161 -3.12 -1.85 -8.80
C ALA A 161 -2.49 -0.45 -8.75
N ALA A 162 -1.41 -0.28 -7.96
CA ALA A 162 -0.65 0.96 -7.91
C ALA A 162 0.06 1.28 -9.24
N ALA A 163 0.60 0.28 -9.92
CA ALA A 163 1.24 0.46 -11.22
C ALA A 163 0.23 0.92 -12.29
N GLU A 164 -0.92 0.24 -12.37
CA GLU A 164 -1.99 0.58 -13.30
C GLU A 164 -2.60 1.96 -12.99
N ALA A 165 -2.75 2.32 -11.71
CA ALA A 165 -3.19 3.67 -11.31
C ALA A 165 -2.25 4.75 -11.85
N ARG A 166 -0.93 4.57 -11.68
CA ARG A 166 0.09 5.51 -12.13
C ARG A 166 0.21 5.56 -13.66
N GLU A 167 -0.02 4.44 -14.35
CA GLU A 167 -0.07 4.40 -15.81
C GLU A 167 -1.26 5.21 -16.33
N ARG A 168 -2.45 5.03 -15.75
CA ARG A 168 -3.64 5.81 -16.09
C ARG A 168 -3.49 7.30 -15.79
N GLU A 169 -2.82 7.67 -14.71
CA GLU A 169 -2.50 9.08 -14.43
C GLU A 169 -1.57 9.67 -15.49
N ARG A 170 -0.60 8.90 -15.99
CA ARG A 170 0.29 9.35 -17.07
C ARG A 170 -0.45 9.51 -18.40
N ASP A 171 -1.32 8.56 -18.72
CA ASP A 171 -2.08 8.56 -19.96
C ASP A 171 -3.21 9.62 -19.95
N GLY A 172 -3.81 9.89 -18.78
CA GLY A 172 -4.84 10.90 -18.57
C GLY A 172 -4.34 12.36 -18.48
N VAL A 173 -3.03 12.59 -18.53
CA VAL A 173 -2.42 13.94 -18.61
C VAL A 173 -2.27 14.40 -20.08
N MET A 174 -2.69 13.58 -21.05
CA MET A 174 -2.65 13.87 -22.49
C MET A 174 -4.04 14.16 -23.12
N GLU A 175 -5.09 14.31 -22.32
CA GLU A 175 -6.39 14.88 -22.73
C GLU A 175 -6.59 16.28 -22.14
#